data_AF-A0A2A9EZB2-F1
#
_entry.id   AF-A0A2A9EZB2-F1
#
_cell.length_a   1.000
_cell.length_b   1.000
_cell.length_c   1.000
_cell.angle_alpha   90.00
_cell.angle_beta   90.00
_cell.angle_gamma   90.00
#
_symmetry.space_group_name_H-M   'P 1'
#
loop_
_entity.id
_entity.type
_entity.pdbx_description
1 polymer ?
#
loop_
_entity_poly.entity_id
_entity_poly.type
_entity_poly.pdbx_seq_one_letter_code
_entity_poly.pdbx_strand_id
1 'polypeptide(L)'
;MDDSTRGRRGEVPGAPSPVAYPWPPPDKVREKDRDRPRKRIWVPHVDSELRALWLRTDLALAQADARDATVPAPGTTSATTGTTAEERRILADGIKDLISRAVNAAHRRDPVPGRILNWWRGTLVEQTYHNLHMARAQIIDLLPEEEVNAEIPGVVARVHATLHPDDTRRVSQQQLYLQPLADRRAWTRRLMEDGYEALDYRHARLRNFRNIVLGAAIVIILLLTATCVYVTLHPSDVPLCFAEVTASGAPVASAGTVLNCPTGSGVAAPSGGDVLVVALLGLLGGALAATVSIRKLGGSDGAYDVPVALAWLKVPLGALTAILGLLALRGQFVPGLTNLDSQEQILAYAVLFGFAQQAFTSVLDRKAGDLVDALPTKDSQPGGSAAPEKLFPPPSTKDGGDAAAEQAGGAQAGGVTPPKEAPSGRGAARTGPRARRPAGA
;
A
#
# COMPACT_ATOMS: atom_id res chain seq x y z
N MET A 1 41.12 -65.21 13.39
CA MET A 1 41.18 -64.20 14.46
C MET A 1 41.88 -63.00 13.84
N ASP A 2 41.12 -62.08 13.26
CA ASP A 2 41.65 -60.77 12.89
C ASP A 2 40.51 -59.76 12.69
N ASP A 3 40.72 -58.63 13.36
CA ASP A 3 40.40 -57.24 13.04
C ASP A 3 39.05 -56.86 12.39
N SER A 4 38.20 -56.18 13.16
CA SER A 4 37.45 -55.02 12.64
C SER A 4 36.95 -54.12 13.77
N THR A 5 37.83 -53.25 14.27
CA THR A 5 37.42 -52.05 15.01
C THR A 5 37.40 -50.85 14.05
N ARG A 6 36.25 -50.58 13.43
CA ARG A 6 36.07 -49.38 12.60
C ARG A 6 35.00 -48.44 13.19
N GLY A 7 35.52 -47.48 13.94
CA GLY A 7 35.08 -46.09 14.08
C GLY A 7 33.58 -45.79 13.96
N ARG A 8 32.88 -45.80 15.10
CA ARG A 8 31.70 -44.97 15.31
C ARG A 8 32.16 -43.51 15.37
N ARG A 9 32.12 -42.81 14.23
CA ARG A 9 32.21 -41.34 14.20
C ARG A 9 31.03 -40.79 15.00
N GLY A 10 31.34 -39.95 15.98
CA GLY A 10 30.35 -39.33 16.86
C GLY A 10 29.33 -38.52 16.05
N GLU A 11 28.09 -39.00 16.04
CA GLU A 11 26.93 -38.12 15.89
C GLU A 11 26.82 -37.32 17.18
N VAL A 12 27.08 -36.03 17.09
CA VAL A 12 26.73 -35.06 18.13
C VAL A 12 25.19 -34.98 18.13
N PRO A 13 24.50 -35.37 19.21
CA PRO A 13 23.05 -35.27 19.28
C PRO A 13 22.67 -33.79 19.42
N GLY A 14 22.05 -33.23 18.38
CA GLY A 14 21.45 -31.89 18.44
C GLY A 14 21.81 -30.91 17.32
N ALA A 15 22.68 -31.28 16.37
CA ALA A 15 22.89 -30.42 15.20
C ALA A 15 21.60 -30.40 14.34
N PRO A 16 20.97 -29.23 14.12
CA PRO A 16 19.83 -29.15 13.22
C PRO A 16 20.24 -29.68 11.83
N SER A 17 19.39 -30.51 11.23
CA SER A 17 19.62 -30.94 9.85
C SER A 17 19.65 -29.71 8.93
N PRO A 18 20.53 -29.68 7.92
CA PRO A 18 20.63 -28.53 7.04
C PRO A 18 19.27 -28.21 6.41
N VAL A 19 18.81 -26.97 6.54
CA VAL A 19 17.52 -26.54 5.98
C VAL A 19 17.56 -26.74 4.47
N ALA A 20 16.67 -27.59 3.96
CA ALA A 20 16.62 -27.91 2.54
C ALA A 20 16.21 -26.69 1.71
N TYR A 21 16.79 -26.54 0.53
CA TYR A 21 16.44 -25.47 -0.41
C TYR A 21 14.93 -25.53 -0.73
N PRO A 22 14.14 -24.48 -0.44
CA PRO A 22 12.69 -24.57 -0.46
C PRO A 22 12.09 -24.47 -1.86
N TRP A 23 12.90 -24.23 -2.90
CA TRP A 23 12.46 -24.21 -4.29
C TRP A 23 12.79 -25.51 -5.00
N PRO A 24 11.92 -25.98 -5.92
CA PRO A 24 12.29 -27.09 -6.79
C PRO A 24 13.52 -26.69 -7.63
N PRO A 25 14.46 -27.62 -7.85
CA PRO A 25 15.59 -27.35 -8.71
C PRO A 25 15.08 -27.11 -10.15
N PRO A 26 15.76 -26.24 -10.93
CA PRO A 26 15.25 -25.74 -12.21
C PRO A 26 14.98 -26.84 -13.24
N ASP A 27 15.65 -27.98 -13.13
CA ASP A 27 15.50 -29.19 -13.94
C ASP A 27 14.23 -30.00 -13.63
N LYS A 28 13.65 -29.84 -12.43
CA LYS A 28 12.46 -30.60 -11.98
C LYS A 28 11.16 -29.81 -12.05
N VAL A 29 11.17 -28.59 -12.59
CA VAL A 29 9.93 -27.85 -12.86
C VAL A 29 9.18 -28.59 -13.98
N ARG A 30 8.22 -29.44 -13.60
CA ARG A 30 7.38 -30.17 -14.57
C ARG A 30 6.82 -29.19 -15.59
N GLU A 31 6.90 -29.53 -16.86
CA GLU A 31 6.35 -28.75 -17.97
C GLU A 31 4.89 -28.33 -17.72
N LYS A 32 4.12 -29.19 -17.04
CA LYS A 32 2.74 -28.95 -16.60
C LYS A 32 2.55 -27.79 -15.60
N ASP A 33 3.60 -27.37 -14.88
CA ASP A 33 3.57 -26.21 -13.97
C ASP A 33 4.03 -24.91 -14.64
N ARG A 34 4.64 -24.97 -15.84
CA ARG A 34 4.94 -23.76 -16.64
C ARG A 34 3.68 -23.10 -17.18
N ASP A 35 2.66 -23.91 -17.49
CA ASP A 35 1.39 -23.44 -18.09
C ASP A 35 0.31 -23.04 -17.09
N ARG A 36 0.56 -23.15 -15.78
CA ARG A 36 -0.40 -22.69 -14.78
C ARG A 36 -0.28 -21.18 -14.65
N PRO A 37 -1.36 -20.41 -14.90
CA PRO A 37 -1.30 -18.95 -14.74
C PRO A 37 -0.87 -18.65 -13.31
N ARG A 38 0.24 -17.91 -13.16
CA ARG A 38 0.70 -17.43 -11.85
C ARG A 38 -0.32 -16.42 -11.34
N LYS A 39 -1.37 -16.91 -10.67
CA LYS A 39 -2.58 -16.15 -10.27
C LYS A 39 -2.36 -15.01 -9.28
N ARG A 40 -1.13 -14.75 -8.84
CA ARG A 40 -0.82 -13.73 -7.82
C ARG A 40 0.36 -12.88 -8.28
N ILE A 41 0.06 -11.64 -8.62
CA ILE A 41 1.02 -10.66 -9.18
C ILE A 41 2.20 -10.40 -8.22
N TRP A 42 1.99 -10.51 -6.91
CA TRP A 42 3.02 -10.26 -5.89
C TRP A 42 3.99 -11.42 -5.64
N VAL A 43 3.60 -12.67 -5.95
CA VAL A 43 4.42 -13.86 -5.61
C VAL A 43 5.76 -13.86 -6.37
N PRO A 44 5.83 -13.58 -7.68
CA PRO A 44 7.12 -13.52 -8.39
C PRO A 44 8.10 -12.52 -7.80
N HIS A 45 7.62 -11.36 -7.34
CA HIS A 45 8.46 -10.34 -6.73
C HIS A 45 9.05 -10.84 -5.42
N VAL A 46 8.20 -11.35 -4.52
CA VAL A 46 8.67 -11.90 -3.24
C VAL A 46 9.58 -13.11 -3.43
N ASP A 47 9.31 -13.96 -4.43
CA ASP A 47 10.16 -15.11 -4.76
C ASP A 47 11.58 -14.68 -5.12
N SER A 48 11.72 -13.62 -5.93
CA SER A 48 13.03 -13.08 -6.28
C SER A 48 13.80 -12.54 -5.07
N GLU A 49 13.11 -11.87 -4.14
CA GLU A 49 13.74 -11.36 -2.91
C GLU A 49 14.16 -12.48 -1.97
N LEU A 50 13.30 -13.47 -1.75
CA LEU A 50 13.59 -14.63 -0.90
C LEU A 50 14.78 -15.44 -1.44
N ARG A 51 14.88 -15.62 -2.77
CA ARG A 51 16.03 -16.29 -3.40
C ARG A 51 17.32 -15.50 -3.23
N ALA A 52 17.28 -14.19 -3.42
CA ALA A 52 18.44 -13.33 -3.23
C ALA A 52 18.91 -13.36 -1.76
N LEU A 53 17.97 -13.34 -0.81
CA LEU A 53 18.26 -13.40 0.61
C LEU A 53 18.86 -14.76 1.03
N TRP A 54 18.35 -15.86 0.47
CA TRP A 54 18.92 -17.19 0.67
C TRP A 54 20.37 -17.25 0.21
N LEU A 55 20.64 -16.82 -1.02
CA LEU A 55 21.99 -16.79 -1.59
C LEU A 55 22.93 -15.91 -0.75
N ARG A 56 22.45 -14.73 -0.31
CA ARG A 56 23.24 -13.83 0.54
C ARG A 56 23.60 -14.47 1.88
N THR A 57 22.68 -15.25 2.46
CA THR A 57 22.92 -15.98 3.72
C THR A 57 24.00 -17.05 3.51
N ASP A 58 23.94 -17.82 2.42
CA ASP A 58 24.96 -18.81 2.06
C ASP A 58 26.34 -18.18 1.84
N LEU A 59 26.40 -17.05 1.13
CA LEU A 59 27.63 -16.33 0.86
C LEU A 59 28.25 -15.75 2.15
N ALA A 60 27.44 -15.16 3.03
CA ALA A 60 27.91 -14.62 4.30
C ALA A 60 28.53 -15.71 5.18
N LEU A 61 27.89 -16.89 5.24
CA LEU A 61 28.42 -18.03 6.00
C LEU A 61 29.75 -18.55 5.39
N ALA A 62 29.81 -18.70 4.06
CA ALA A 62 31.02 -19.17 3.38
C ALA A 62 32.21 -18.21 3.55
N GLN A 63 31.98 -16.89 3.50
CA GLN A 63 33.01 -15.89 3.78
C GLN A 63 33.48 -15.94 5.23
N ALA A 64 32.56 -16.17 6.17
CA ALA A 64 32.86 -16.36 7.59
C ALA A 64 33.78 -17.57 7.82
N ASP A 65 33.47 -18.71 7.21
CA ASP A 65 34.28 -19.93 7.31
C ASP A 65 35.67 -19.74 6.65
N ALA A 66 35.75 -19.03 5.52
CA ALA A 66 37.01 -18.75 4.85
C ALA A 66 37.96 -17.86 5.70
N ARG A 67 37.39 -16.89 6.43
CA ARG A 67 38.15 -16.03 7.36
C ARG A 67 38.71 -16.80 8.54
N ASP A 68 37.94 -17.73 9.10
CA ASP A 68 38.41 -18.59 10.19
C ASP A 68 39.56 -19.50 9.71
N ALA A 69 39.49 -19.99 8.47
CA ALA A 69 40.53 -20.84 7.87
C ALA A 69 41.83 -20.08 7.56
N THR A 70 41.80 -18.75 7.48
CA THR A 70 42.96 -17.90 7.17
C THR A 70 43.69 -17.35 8.40
N VAL A 71 43.38 -17.81 9.62
CA VAL A 71 44.11 -17.44 10.85
C VAL A 71 45.20 -18.48 11.20
N PRO A 72 46.49 -18.18 10.95
CA PRO A 72 47.59 -18.91 11.58
C PRO A 72 48.38 -18.00 12.55
N ALA A 73 48.37 -18.30 13.85
CA ALA A 73 49.53 -18.13 14.75
C ALA A 73 49.23 -18.75 16.14
N PRO A 74 50.10 -19.61 16.68
CA PRO A 74 50.03 -20.03 18.07
C PRO A 74 50.62 -18.91 18.95
N GLY A 75 49.79 -18.28 19.80
CA GLY A 75 50.33 -17.37 20.83
C GLY A 75 49.40 -16.30 21.40
N THR A 76 48.25 -16.00 20.78
CA THR A 76 47.33 -14.98 21.32
C THR A 76 46.05 -15.64 21.86
N THR A 77 45.97 -15.79 23.19
CA THR A 77 44.72 -15.95 23.93
C THR A 77 43.94 -14.63 23.89
N SER A 78 43.49 -14.23 22.71
CA SER A 78 42.43 -13.24 22.60
C SER A 78 41.13 -13.97 22.89
N ALA A 79 40.68 -13.85 24.13
CA ALA A 79 39.29 -14.06 24.53
C ALA A 79 38.42 -13.04 23.77
N THR A 80 38.25 -13.27 22.48
CA THR A 80 37.49 -12.38 21.62
C THR A 80 36.03 -12.79 21.75
N THR A 81 35.24 -11.83 22.19
CA THR A 81 33.77 -11.77 22.23
C THR A 81 33.19 -11.83 20.80
N GLY A 82 33.64 -12.80 20.00
CA GLY A 82 33.17 -13.06 18.64
C GLY A 82 32.19 -14.23 18.67
N THR A 83 31.16 -14.15 17.85
CA THR A 83 30.22 -15.26 17.66
C THR A 83 30.97 -16.49 17.16
N THR A 84 30.75 -17.63 17.81
CA THR A 84 31.45 -18.88 17.45
C THR A 84 31.02 -19.34 16.05
N ALA A 85 31.84 -20.18 15.40
CA ALA A 85 31.48 -20.77 14.11
C ALA A 85 30.16 -21.58 14.20
N GLU A 86 29.90 -22.19 15.36
CA GLU A 86 28.64 -22.88 15.64
C GLU A 86 27.45 -21.90 15.74
N GLU A 87 27.59 -20.80 16.49
CA GLU A 87 26.56 -19.76 16.57
C GLU A 87 26.21 -19.16 15.20
N ARG A 88 27.21 -18.93 14.34
CA ARG A 88 26.99 -18.45 12.96
C ARG A 88 26.17 -19.44 12.13
N ARG A 89 26.40 -20.75 12.27
CA ARG A 89 25.60 -21.77 11.57
C ARG A 89 24.17 -21.81 12.09
N ILE A 90 23.98 -21.74 13.40
CA ILE A 90 22.64 -21.69 14.02
C ILE A 90 21.86 -20.47 13.51
N LEU A 91 22.50 -19.30 13.43
CA LEU A 91 21.90 -18.09 12.88
C LEU A 91 21.52 -18.25 11.40
N ALA A 92 22.41 -18.82 10.58
CA ALA A 92 22.16 -19.05 9.15
C ALA A 92 21.00 -20.03 8.92
N ASP A 93 20.93 -21.11 9.70
CA ASP A 93 19.83 -22.07 9.64
C ASP A 93 18.51 -21.44 10.09
N GLY A 94 18.52 -20.60 11.13
CA GLY A 94 17.34 -19.83 11.56
C GLY A 94 16.82 -18.90 10.47
N ILE A 95 17.71 -18.19 9.77
CA ILE A 95 17.33 -17.33 8.63
C ILE A 95 16.75 -18.15 7.48
N LYS A 96 17.35 -19.31 7.16
CA LYS A 96 16.84 -20.22 6.12
C LYS A 96 15.49 -20.82 6.48
N ASP A 97 15.22 -21.10 7.75
CA ASP A 97 13.90 -21.54 8.22
C ASP A 97 12.85 -20.44 8.00
N LEU A 98 13.15 -19.19 8.37
CA LEU A 98 12.27 -18.04 8.10
C LEU A 98 11.98 -17.89 6.61
N ILE A 99 13.00 -17.97 5.75
CA ILE A 99 12.83 -17.93 4.29
C ILE A 99 11.93 -19.08 3.82
N SER A 100 12.13 -20.29 4.33
CA SER A 100 11.32 -21.46 3.97
C SER A 100 9.85 -21.29 4.38
N ARG A 101 9.58 -20.77 5.57
CA ARG A 101 8.23 -20.40 6.03
C ARG A 101 7.59 -19.34 5.12
N ALA A 102 8.35 -18.33 4.72
CA ALA A 102 7.88 -17.30 3.80
C ALA A 102 7.49 -17.88 2.43
N VAL A 103 8.32 -18.78 1.87
CA VAL A 103 8.06 -19.50 0.61
C VAL A 103 6.81 -20.39 0.73
N ASN A 104 6.68 -21.15 1.82
CA ASN A 104 5.54 -22.03 2.03
C ASN A 104 4.23 -21.25 2.14
N ALA A 105 4.23 -20.12 2.85
CA ALA A 105 3.10 -19.19 2.92
C ALA A 105 2.77 -18.58 1.54
N ALA A 106 3.79 -18.18 0.76
CA ALA A 106 3.60 -17.58 -0.56
C ALA A 106 2.96 -18.56 -1.55
N HIS A 107 3.41 -19.81 -1.53
CA HIS A 107 2.97 -20.87 -2.43
C HIS A 107 1.76 -21.68 -1.93
N ARG A 108 1.18 -21.35 -0.76
CA ARG A 108 0.08 -22.13 -0.15
C ARG A 108 0.42 -23.62 0.00
N ARG A 109 1.65 -23.94 0.41
CA ARG A 109 2.06 -25.33 0.62
C ARG A 109 1.56 -25.90 1.96
N ASP A 110 1.15 -25.03 2.88
CA ASP A 110 0.52 -25.41 4.14
C ASP A 110 -1.02 -25.48 4.03
N PRO A 111 -1.68 -26.44 4.71
CA PRO A 111 -3.12 -26.59 4.68
C PRO A 111 -3.78 -25.44 5.45
N VAL A 112 -4.49 -24.58 4.73
CA VAL A 112 -5.27 -23.46 5.32
C VAL A 112 -6.66 -23.39 4.72
N PRO A 113 -7.65 -22.83 5.46
CA PRO A 113 -9.09 -22.93 5.15
C PRO A 113 -9.49 -22.30 3.81
N GLY A 114 -10.77 -22.47 3.44
CA GLY A 114 -11.32 -22.21 2.10
C GLY A 114 -10.84 -20.93 1.39
N ARG A 115 -10.73 -21.00 0.05
CA ARG A 115 -10.12 -19.98 -0.83
C ARG A 115 -10.63 -18.54 -0.60
N ILE A 116 -11.90 -18.37 -0.25
CA ILE A 116 -12.55 -17.06 -0.08
C ILE A 116 -12.18 -16.41 1.26
N LEU A 117 -12.22 -17.17 2.37
CA LEU A 117 -11.84 -16.65 3.69
C LEU A 117 -10.36 -16.26 3.73
N ASN A 118 -9.49 -17.02 3.07
CA ASN A 118 -8.06 -16.70 2.98
C ASN A 118 -7.79 -15.44 2.14
N TRP A 119 -8.56 -15.21 1.08
CA TRP A 119 -8.46 -13.98 0.28
C TRP A 119 -8.91 -12.75 1.08
N TRP A 120 -9.98 -12.90 1.87
CA TRP A 120 -10.50 -11.84 2.72
C TRP A 120 -9.60 -11.53 3.93
N ARG A 121 -9.06 -12.56 4.60
CA ARG A 121 -8.19 -12.38 5.77
C ARG A 121 -6.78 -11.93 5.43
N GLY A 122 -6.19 -12.37 4.32
CA GLY A 122 -4.84 -11.98 3.91
C GLY A 122 -3.69 -12.56 4.75
N THR A 123 -3.97 -13.52 5.63
CA THR A 123 -3.02 -14.11 6.58
C THR A 123 -1.75 -14.67 5.94
N LEU A 124 -1.87 -15.28 4.76
CA LEU A 124 -0.70 -15.82 4.05
C LEU A 124 0.24 -14.72 3.53
N VAL A 125 -0.33 -13.59 3.11
CA VAL A 125 0.48 -12.45 2.66
C VAL A 125 1.24 -11.89 3.85
N GLU A 126 0.56 -11.71 4.99
CA GLU A 126 1.18 -11.25 6.24
C GLU A 126 2.25 -12.21 6.71
N GLN A 127 1.97 -13.52 6.73
CA GLN A 127 2.97 -14.53 7.09
C GLN A 127 4.18 -14.50 6.16
N THR A 128 3.98 -14.35 4.85
CA THR A 128 5.11 -14.26 3.91
C THR A 128 5.97 -13.03 4.18
N TYR A 129 5.38 -11.84 4.23
CA TYR A 129 6.13 -10.59 4.43
C TYR A 129 6.75 -10.51 5.83
N HIS A 130 6.03 -10.94 6.86
CA HIS A 130 6.55 -10.99 8.23
C HIS A 130 7.79 -11.89 8.33
N ASN A 131 7.73 -13.12 7.81
CA ASN A 131 8.89 -14.02 7.81
C ASN A 131 10.05 -13.48 6.95
N LEU A 132 9.75 -12.86 5.80
CA LEU A 132 10.75 -12.20 4.95
C LEU A 132 11.45 -11.05 5.69
N HIS A 133 10.69 -10.19 6.35
CA HIS A 133 11.21 -9.04 7.09
C HIS A 133 12.03 -9.46 8.31
N MET A 134 11.56 -10.47 9.06
CA MET A 134 12.32 -11.08 10.15
C MET A 134 13.64 -11.67 9.65
N ALA A 135 13.63 -12.43 8.55
CA ALA A 135 14.84 -12.99 7.95
C ALA A 135 15.83 -11.88 7.53
N ARG A 136 15.31 -10.79 6.96
CA ARG A 136 16.13 -9.68 6.48
C ARG A 136 16.70 -8.82 7.60
N ALA A 137 16.02 -8.70 8.74
CA ALA A 137 16.61 -8.09 9.92
C ALA A 137 17.69 -8.99 10.54
N GLN A 138 17.42 -10.29 10.65
CA GLN A 138 18.32 -11.25 11.31
C GLN A 138 19.63 -11.46 10.55
N ILE A 139 19.66 -11.28 9.23
CA ILE A 139 20.89 -11.43 8.43
C ILE A 139 22.00 -10.46 8.86
N ILE A 140 21.66 -9.30 9.45
CA ILE A 140 22.64 -8.29 9.90
C ILE A 140 23.65 -8.88 10.89
N ASP A 141 23.24 -9.86 11.70
CA ASP A 141 24.11 -10.51 12.69
C ASP A 141 25.17 -11.43 12.03
N LEU A 142 24.95 -11.84 10.77
CA LEU A 142 25.89 -12.65 9.98
C LEU A 142 26.80 -11.81 9.07
N LEU A 143 26.43 -10.57 8.76
CA LEU A 143 27.14 -9.77 7.78
C LEU A 143 28.53 -9.32 8.27
N PRO A 144 29.53 -9.26 7.37
CA PRO A 144 30.82 -8.63 7.69
C PRO A 144 30.64 -7.13 7.95
N GLU A 145 31.57 -6.52 8.70
CA GLU A 145 31.48 -5.10 9.09
C GLU A 145 31.25 -4.16 7.90
N GLU A 146 31.96 -4.38 6.79
CA GLU A 146 31.82 -3.55 5.59
C GLU A 146 30.39 -3.59 5.02
N GLU A 147 29.76 -4.77 5.00
CA GLU A 147 28.37 -4.90 4.55
C GLU A 147 27.39 -4.30 5.55
N VAL A 148 27.64 -4.42 6.85
CA VAL A 148 26.80 -3.75 7.87
C VAL A 148 26.85 -2.24 7.65
N ASN A 149 28.03 -1.68 7.41
CA ASN A 149 28.20 -0.24 7.15
C ASN A 149 27.49 0.20 5.86
N ALA A 150 27.43 -0.67 4.85
CA ALA A 150 26.72 -0.43 3.60
C ALA A 150 25.18 -0.48 3.75
N GLU A 151 24.65 -1.24 4.72
CA GLU A 151 23.21 -1.31 5.00
C GLU A 151 22.69 -0.09 5.79
N ILE A 152 23.53 0.56 6.59
CA ILE A 152 23.13 1.69 7.47
C ILE A 152 22.36 2.78 6.75
N PRO A 153 22.81 3.33 5.60
CA PRO A 153 22.08 4.39 4.91
C PRO A 153 20.67 3.95 4.49
N GLY A 154 20.53 2.71 4.03
CA GLY A 154 19.25 2.14 3.60
C GLY A 154 18.29 1.91 4.76
N VAL A 155 18.80 1.38 5.89
CA VAL A 155 18.01 1.19 7.12
C VAL A 155 17.55 2.54 7.68
N VAL A 156 18.44 3.52 7.79
CA VAL A 156 18.10 4.86 8.28
C VAL A 156 17.07 5.53 7.35
N ALA A 157 17.28 5.51 6.04
CA ALA A 157 16.31 6.08 5.09
C ALA A 157 14.92 5.45 5.26
N ARG A 158 14.85 4.13 5.42
CA ARG A 158 13.59 3.39 5.62
C ARG A 158 12.90 3.79 6.92
N VAL A 159 13.62 3.78 8.05
CA VAL A 159 13.10 4.21 9.35
C VAL A 159 12.60 5.65 9.29
N HIS A 160 13.32 6.53 8.59
CA HIS A 160 12.87 7.89 8.39
C HIS A 160 11.59 7.99 7.54
N ALA A 161 11.37 7.09 6.57
CA ALA A 161 10.13 7.03 5.80
C ALA A 161 8.96 6.36 6.57
N THR A 162 9.24 5.45 7.51
CA THR A 162 8.21 4.66 8.20
C THR A 162 7.89 5.10 9.62
N LEU A 163 8.76 5.85 10.29
CA LEU A 163 8.51 6.38 11.64
C LEU A 163 8.16 7.87 11.60
N HIS A 164 7.40 8.31 12.61
CA HIS A 164 7.04 9.72 12.80
C HIS A 164 8.30 10.57 13.01
N PRO A 165 8.36 11.83 12.53
CA PRO A 165 9.53 12.68 12.68
C PRO A 165 10.07 12.81 14.11
N ASP A 166 9.17 12.86 15.09
CA ASP A 166 9.47 13.00 16.52
C ASP A 166 9.68 11.68 17.27
N ASP A 167 9.72 10.53 16.58
CA ASP A 167 9.95 9.23 17.23
C ASP A 167 11.39 9.15 17.75
N THR A 168 11.55 8.86 19.05
CA THR A 168 12.85 8.78 19.73
C THR A 168 13.74 7.64 19.21
N ARG A 169 13.16 6.67 18.49
CA ARG A 169 13.89 5.57 17.86
C ARG A 169 14.62 5.99 16.58
N ARG A 170 14.36 7.18 16.03
CA ARG A 170 15.12 7.69 14.89
C ARG A 170 16.53 8.06 15.33
N VAL A 171 17.52 7.53 14.61
CA VAL A 171 18.95 7.76 14.88
C VAL A 171 19.63 8.19 13.58
N SER A 172 20.58 9.11 13.66
CA SER A 172 21.33 9.57 12.48
C SER A 172 22.38 8.53 12.05
N GLN A 173 22.70 8.51 10.76
CA GLN A 173 23.75 7.62 10.23
C GLN A 173 25.10 7.83 10.96
N GLN A 174 25.44 9.09 11.23
CA GLN A 174 26.67 9.47 11.94
C GLN A 174 26.72 8.86 13.35
N GLN A 175 25.60 8.86 14.09
CA GLN A 175 25.52 8.26 15.42
C GLN A 175 25.76 6.75 15.39
N LEU A 176 25.29 6.04 14.35
CA LEU A 176 25.56 4.61 14.19
C LEU A 176 27.03 4.34 13.87
N TYR A 177 27.64 5.12 12.97
CA TYR A 177 29.05 4.93 12.60
C TYR A 177 30.01 5.15 13.78
N LEU A 178 29.62 5.94 14.78
CA LEU A 178 30.42 6.16 15.99
C LEU A 178 30.35 5.00 17.01
N GLN A 179 29.37 4.09 16.89
CA GLN A 179 29.25 2.97 17.81
C GLN A 179 30.30 1.89 17.58
N PRO A 180 30.73 1.14 18.62
CA PRO A 180 31.49 -0.10 18.47
C PRO A 180 30.75 -1.09 17.56
N LEU A 181 31.49 -1.99 16.89
CA LEU A 181 30.89 -2.89 15.88
C LEU A 181 29.73 -3.75 16.44
N ALA A 182 29.88 -4.28 17.66
CA ALA A 182 28.85 -5.10 18.30
C ALA A 182 27.54 -4.31 18.51
N ASP A 183 27.66 -3.10 19.05
CA ASP A 183 26.51 -2.20 19.28
C ASP A 183 25.94 -1.71 17.95
N ARG A 184 26.80 -1.37 16.97
CA ARG A 184 26.39 -0.92 15.64
C ARG A 184 25.53 -1.97 14.93
N ARG A 185 25.92 -3.25 15.00
CA ARG A 185 25.12 -4.37 14.45
C ARG A 185 23.78 -4.49 15.15
N ALA A 186 23.78 -4.53 16.48
CA ALA A 186 22.56 -4.65 17.26
C ALA A 186 21.58 -3.49 16.99
N TRP A 187 22.08 -2.26 16.93
CA TRP A 187 21.30 -1.07 16.58
C TRP A 187 20.77 -1.11 15.14
N THR A 188 21.59 -1.53 14.18
CA THR A 188 21.17 -1.63 12.77
C THR A 188 20.06 -2.67 12.60
N ARG A 189 20.22 -3.86 13.20
CA ARG A 189 19.16 -4.89 13.23
C ARG A 189 17.89 -4.35 13.88
N ARG A 190 18.01 -3.70 15.05
CA ARG A 190 16.85 -3.16 15.77
C ARG A 190 16.10 -2.10 14.97
N LEU A 191 16.81 -1.17 14.34
CA LEU A 191 16.22 -0.15 13.47
C LEU A 191 15.51 -0.78 12.27
N MET A 192 16.09 -1.85 11.71
CA MET A 192 15.49 -2.59 10.61
C MET A 192 14.18 -3.30 11.04
N GLU A 193 14.18 -3.94 12.22
CA GLU A 193 12.97 -4.51 12.85
C GLU A 193 11.89 -3.45 13.06
N ASP A 194 12.22 -2.34 13.74
CA ASP A 194 11.29 -1.24 14.00
C ASP A 194 10.72 -0.65 12.69
N GLY A 195 11.56 -0.52 11.67
CA GLY A 195 11.17 -0.03 10.35
C GLY A 195 10.21 -0.97 9.62
N TYR A 196 10.42 -2.29 9.68
CA TYR A 196 9.53 -3.28 9.09
C TYR A 196 8.23 -3.46 9.88
N GLU A 197 8.28 -3.46 11.21
CA GLU A 197 7.08 -3.54 12.06
C GLU A 197 6.15 -2.36 11.77
N ALA A 198 6.70 -1.14 11.64
CA ALA A 198 5.93 0.04 11.26
C ALA A 198 5.31 -0.09 9.86
N LEU A 199 6.02 -0.67 8.90
CA LEU A 199 5.52 -0.92 7.54
C LEU A 199 4.40 -1.96 7.53
N ASP A 200 4.60 -3.09 8.21
CA ASP A 200 3.62 -4.18 8.36
C ASP A 200 2.34 -3.67 9.03
N TYR A 201 2.46 -2.82 10.05
CA TYR A 201 1.31 -2.20 10.71
C TYR A 201 0.50 -1.32 9.74
N ARG A 202 1.17 -0.51 8.90
CA ARG A 202 0.49 0.31 7.87
C ARG A 202 -0.23 -0.56 6.85
N HIS A 203 0.38 -1.65 6.39
CA HIS A 203 -0.26 -2.62 5.49
C HIS A 203 -1.46 -3.32 6.14
N ALA A 204 -1.35 -3.71 7.41
CA ALA A 204 -2.45 -4.31 8.17
C ALA A 204 -3.64 -3.35 8.32
N ARG A 205 -3.37 -2.06 8.57
CA ARG A 205 -4.40 -1.00 8.64
C ARG A 205 -5.11 -0.81 7.30
N LEU A 206 -4.36 -0.81 6.20
CA LEU A 206 -4.92 -0.71 4.84
C LEU A 206 -5.86 -1.88 4.53
N ARG A 207 -5.47 -3.10 4.91
CA ARG A 207 -6.31 -4.29 4.76
C ARG A 207 -7.57 -4.22 5.61
N ASN A 208 -7.47 -3.82 6.88
CA ASN A 208 -8.63 -3.69 7.75
C ASN A 208 -9.62 -2.65 7.19
N PHE A 209 -9.10 -1.51 6.71
CA PHE A 209 -9.90 -0.52 6.00
C PHE A 209 -10.60 -1.11 4.77
N ARG A 210 -9.87 -1.81 3.89
CA ARG A 210 -10.46 -2.51 2.74
C ARG A 210 -11.59 -3.46 3.16
N ASN A 211 -11.38 -4.26 4.20
CA ASN A 211 -12.37 -5.23 4.66
C ASN A 211 -13.62 -4.56 5.25
N ILE A 212 -13.47 -3.45 5.99
CA ILE A 212 -14.59 -2.63 6.47
C ILE A 212 -15.37 -2.03 5.30
N VAL A 213 -14.66 -1.47 4.30
CA VAL A 213 -15.27 -0.89 3.10
C VAL A 213 -16.05 -1.93 2.30
N LEU A 214 -15.46 -3.12 2.08
CA LEU A 214 -16.15 -4.23 1.41
C LEU A 214 -17.35 -4.73 2.21
N GLY A 215 -17.22 -4.81 3.54
CA GLY A 215 -18.35 -5.16 4.42
C GLY A 215 -19.50 -4.16 4.30
N ALA A 216 -19.20 -2.86 4.32
CA ALA A 216 -20.18 -1.81 4.11
C ALA A 216 -20.82 -1.88 2.71
N ALA A 217 -20.04 -2.19 1.68
CA ALA A 217 -20.55 -2.36 0.31
C ALA A 217 -21.55 -3.51 0.24
N ILE A 218 -21.25 -4.66 0.86
CA ILE A 218 -22.18 -5.80 0.95
C ILE A 218 -23.48 -5.39 1.64
N VAL A 219 -23.40 -4.68 2.77
CA VAL A 219 -24.60 -4.20 3.49
C VAL A 219 -25.43 -3.27 2.61
N ILE A 220 -24.80 -2.32 1.92
CA ILE A 220 -25.52 -1.40 1.01
C ILE A 220 -26.14 -2.14 -0.16
N ILE A 221 -25.46 -3.13 -0.75
CA ILE A 221 -26.01 -3.97 -1.82
C ILE A 221 -27.23 -4.74 -1.31
N LEU A 222 -27.17 -5.32 -0.10
CA LEU A 222 -28.30 -6.03 0.50
C LEU A 222 -29.48 -5.07 0.73
N LEU A 223 -29.24 -3.88 1.30
CA LEU A 223 -30.29 -2.87 1.51
C LEU A 223 -30.90 -2.38 0.20
N LEU A 224 -30.06 -2.09 -0.81
CA LEU A 224 -30.50 -1.71 -2.14
C LEU A 224 -31.36 -2.81 -2.77
N THR A 225 -30.90 -4.06 -2.71
CA THR A 225 -31.62 -5.21 -3.26
C THR A 225 -32.95 -5.41 -2.56
N ALA A 226 -32.97 -5.37 -1.22
CA ALA A 226 -34.19 -5.46 -0.44
C ALA A 226 -35.16 -4.31 -0.76
N THR A 227 -34.66 -3.09 -0.92
CA THR A 227 -35.48 -1.92 -1.30
C THR A 227 -36.07 -2.11 -2.70
N CYS A 228 -35.26 -2.47 -3.70
CA CYS A 228 -35.74 -2.74 -5.06
C CYS A 228 -36.78 -3.86 -5.08
N VAL A 229 -36.54 -4.97 -4.37
CA VAL A 229 -37.51 -6.07 -4.28
C VAL A 229 -38.81 -5.61 -3.61
N TYR A 230 -38.74 -4.90 -2.49
CA TYR A 230 -39.91 -4.40 -1.78
C TYR A 230 -40.76 -3.47 -2.66
N VAL A 231 -40.14 -2.46 -3.28
CA VAL A 231 -40.83 -1.45 -4.10
C VAL A 231 -41.37 -2.07 -5.41
N THR A 232 -40.67 -3.03 -6.01
CA THR A 232 -41.20 -3.76 -7.17
C THR A 232 -42.45 -4.57 -6.83
N LEU A 233 -42.51 -5.14 -5.63
CA LEU A 233 -43.69 -5.88 -5.14
C LEU A 233 -44.82 -4.97 -4.66
N HIS A 234 -44.50 -3.78 -4.15
CA HIS A 234 -45.44 -2.81 -3.58
C HIS A 234 -45.24 -1.40 -4.19
N PRO A 235 -45.50 -1.21 -5.50
CA PRO A 235 -45.21 0.06 -6.18
C PRO A 235 -46.06 1.24 -5.68
N SER A 236 -47.20 0.96 -5.03
CA SER A 236 -48.08 1.97 -4.45
C SER A 236 -47.58 2.56 -3.12
N ASP A 237 -46.74 1.84 -2.38
CA ASP A 237 -46.27 2.27 -1.05
C ASP A 237 -45.18 3.33 -1.16
N VAL A 238 -44.37 3.22 -2.22
CA VAL A 238 -43.22 4.08 -2.49
C VAL A 238 -43.27 4.53 -3.95
N PRO A 239 -44.24 5.38 -4.34
CA PRO A 239 -44.36 5.75 -5.74
C PRO A 239 -43.25 6.74 -6.08
N LEU A 240 -42.49 6.46 -7.13
CA LEU A 240 -41.45 7.36 -7.66
C LEU A 240 -41.99 8.30 -8.76
N CYS A 241 -43.32 8.39 -8.85
CA CYS A 241 -44.02 9.19 -9.85
C CYS A 241 -44.51 10.52 -9.29
N PHE A 242 -44.53 11.52 -10.15
CA PHE A 242 -44.96 12.88 -9.85
C PHE A 242 -46.25 13.20 -10.59
N ALA A 243 -47.11 14.02 -9.99
CA ALA A 243 -48.36 14.44 -10.62
C ALA A 243 -48.05 15.43 -11.75
N GLU A 244 -48.75 15.30 -12.88
CA GLU A 244 -48.63 16.26 -13.97
C GLU A 244 -49.19 17.62 -13.54
N VAL A 245 -48.42 18.68 -13.78
CA VAL A 245 -48.76 20.06 -13.44
C VAL A 245 -48.94 20.85 -14.74
N THR A 246 -50.01 21.65 -14.83
CA THR A 246 -50.22 22.56 -15.97
C THR A 246 -49.16 23.67 -15.99
N ALA A 247 -48.99 24.35 -17.14
CA ALA A 247 -48.07 25.49 -17.29
C ALA A 247 -48.28 26.65 -16.29
N SER A 248 -49.41 26.67 -15.58
CA SER A 248 -49.72 27.61 -14.49
C SER A 248 -49.37 27.09 -13.09
N GLY A 249 -48.72 25.93 -12.97
CA GLY A 249 -48.36 25.30 -11.70
C GLY A 249 -49.53 24.69 -10.93
N ALA A 250 -50.72 24.62 -11.55
CA ALA A 250 -51.89 23.99 -10.97
C ALA A 250 -51.97 22.50 -11.35
N PRO A 251 -52.30 21.59 -10.42
CA PRO A 251 -52.47 20.17 -10.73
C PRO A 251 -53.59 19.98 -11.76
N VAL A 252 -53.36 19.14 -12.77
CA VAL A 252 -54.35 18.87 -13.82
C VAL A 252 -55.53 18.11 -13.21
N ALA A 253 -56.65 18.79 -13.00
CA ALA A 253 -57.89 18.19 -12.52
C ALA A 253 -58.64 17.50 -13.67
N SER A 254 -58.16 16.33 -14.10
CA SER A 254 -58.88 15.45 -15.03
C SER A 254 -59.21 14.13 -14.31
N ALA A 255 -60.32 13.49 -14.71
CA ALA A 255 -60.97 12.34 -14.07
C ALA A 255 -60.15 11.02 -14.03
N GLY A 256 -58.83 11.11 -14.18
CA GLY A 256 -57.83 10.11 -13.85
C GLY A 256 -56.52 10.86 -13.63
N THR A 257 -55.89 10.68 -12.46
CA THR A 257 -54.65 11.35 -12.10
C THR A 257 -53.54 10.86 -13.04
N VAL A 258 -53.16 11.69 -14.00
CA VAL A 258 -52.06 11.38 -14.92
C VAL A 258 -50.74 11.61 -14.20
N LEU A 259 -49.89 10.57 -14.18
CA LEU A 259 -48.62 10.58 -13.47
C LEU A 259 -47.45 10.51 -14.46
N ASN A 260 -46.37 11.21 -14.13
CA ASN A 260 -45.07 11.08 -14.76
C ASN A 260 -44.20 10.15 -13.92
N CYS A 261 -43.87 8.98 -14.49
CA CYS A 261 -43.07 7.94 -13.83
C CYS A 261 -41.74 7.73 -14.57
N PRO A 262 -40.70 7.19 -13.91
CA PRO A 262 -39.42 6.86 -14.55
C PRO A 262 -39.53 5.97 -15.79
N THR A 263 -40.49 5.05 -15.85
CA THR A 263 -40.71 4.16 -17.00
C THR A 263 -41.59 4.74 -18.11
N GLY A 264 -42.31 5.83 -17.85
CA GLY A 264 -43.20 6.44 -18.84
C GLY A 264 -43.97 7.65 -18.30
N SER A 265 -44.31 8.57 -19.20
CA SER A 265 -45.21 9.70 -18.96
C SER A 265 -46.66 9.33 -19.25
N GLY A 266 -47.62 10.01 -18.63
CA GLY A 266 -49.02 9.85 -18.99
C GLY A 266 -49.71 8.62 -18.38
N VAL A 267 -49.13 8.01 -17.35
CA VAL A 267 -49.57 6.71 -16.82
C VAL A 267 -50.55 6.87 -15.65
N ALA A 268 -51.48 5.93 -15.51
CA ALA A 268 -52.51 5.96 -14.47
C ALA A 268 -52.03 5.42 -13.11
N ALA A 269 -50.95 4.65 -13.07
CA ALA A 269 -50.44 4.00 -11.86
C ALA A 269 -48.92 3.79 -11.92
N PRO A 270 -48.23 3.82 -10.76
CA PRO A 270 -46.81 3.47 -10.67
C PRO A 270 -46.57 2.01 -11.03
N SER A 271 -45.41 1.72 -11.63
CA SER A 271 -44.99 0.37 -12.00
C SER A 271 -43.80 -0.08 -11.15
N GLY A 272 -43.67 -1.39 -10.92
CA GLY A 272 -42.48 -1.93 -10.26
C GLY A 272 -41.18 -1.70 -11.04
N GLY A 273 -41.26 -1.38 -12.34
CA GLY A 273 -40.09 -1.04 -13.16
C GLY A 273 -39.48 0.31 -12.81
N ASP A 274 -40.24 1.23 -12.19
CA ASP A 274 -39.82 2.60 -11.91
C ASP A 274 -38.58 2.64 -10.99
N VAL A 275 -38.56 1.80 -9.94
CA VAL A 275 -37.42 1.70 -9.03
C VAL A 275 -36.18 1.13 -9.71
N LEU A 276 -36.34 0.18 -10.64
CA LEU A 276 -35.22 -0.44 -11.34
C LEU A 276 -34.54 0.55 -12.31
N VAL A 277 -35.32 1.36 -13.01
CA VAL A 277 -34.80 2.41 -13.89
C VAL A 277 -34.03 3.46 -13.09
N VAL A 278 -34.61 3.94 -11.98
CA VAL A 278 -33.96 4.91 -11.09
C VAL A 278 -32.67 4.32 -10.49
N ALA A 279 -32.73 3.08 -10.01
CA ALA A 279 -31.56 2.40 -9.47
C ALA A 279 -30.44 2.31 -10.52
N LEU A 280 -30.75 1.89 -11.75
CA LEU A 280 -29.77 1.79 -12.83
C LEU A 280 -29.11 3.14 -13.14
N LEU A 281 -29.89 4.21 -13.24
CA LEU A 281 -29.37 5.55 -13.47
C LEU A 281 -28.53 6.07 -12.29
N GLY A 282 -28.94 5.76 -11.06
CA GLY A 282 -28.14 6.04 -9.87
C GLY A 282 -26.84 5.26 -9.83
N LEU A 283 -26.83 3.98 -10.27
CA LEU A 283 -25.60 3.19 -10.45
C LEU A 283 -24.66 3.87 -11.45
N LEU A 284 -25.18 4.42 -12.56
CA LEU A 284 -24.38 5.16 -13.54
C LEU A 284 -23.77 6.42 -12.93
N GLY A 285 -24.55 7.23 -12.22
CA GLY A 285 -24.04 8.39 -11.49
C GLY A 285 -22.95 8.01 -10.48
N GLY A 286 -23.14 6.88 -9.80
CA GLY A 286 -22.15 6.36 -8.85
C GLY A 286 -20.90 5.76 -9.48
N ALA A 287 -21.02 5.15 -10.66
CA ALA A 287 -19.88 4.70 -11.43
C ALA A 287 -19.01 5.88 -11.89
N LEU A 288 -19.63 6.97 -12.35
CA LEU A 288 -18.90 8.21 -12.70
C LEU A 288 -18.16 8.78 -11.48
N ALA A 289 -18.83 8.84 -10.32
CA ALA A 289 -18.22 9.26 -9.07
C ALA A 289 -17.04 8.38 -8.65
N ALA A 290 -17.16 7.05 -8.84
CA ALA A 290 -16.08 6.10 -8.58
C ALA A 290 -14.89 6.31 -9.53
N THR A 291 -15.14 6.50 -10.83
CA THR A 291 -14.07 6.77 -11.83
C THR A 291 -13.29 8.04 -11.50
N VAL A 292 -13.97 9.12 -11.12
CA VAL A 292 -13.30 10.38 -10.70
C VAL A 292 -12.44 10.16 -9.46
N SER A 293 -12.92 9.37 -8.50
CA SER A 293 -12.15 9.05 -7.29
C SER A 293 -10.92 8.19 -7.57
N ILE A 294 -11.01 7.22 -8.48
CA ILE A 294 -9.87 6.36 -8.84
C ILE A 294 -8.77 7.20 -9.50
N ARG A 295 -9.13 8.15 -10.39
CA ARG A 295 -8.16 9.03 -11.06
C ARG A 295 -7.36 9.91 -10.11
N LYS A 296 -7.88 10.20 -8.92
CA LYS A 296 -7.20 11.02 -7.90
C LYS A 296 -6.23 10.23 -7.02
N LEU A 297 -6.29 8.91 -7.03
CA LEU A 297 -5.42 8.06 -6.24
C LEU A 297 -4.22 7.69 -7.12
N GLY A 298 -3.04 8.21 -6.77
CA GLY A 298 -1.78 7.88 -7.45
C GLY A 298 -1.51 6.37 -7.41
N GLY A 299 -0.77 5.87 -8.40
CA GLY A 299 -0.54 4.42 -8.59
C GLY A 299 -0.06 3.74 -7.31
N SER A 300 -0.90 2.88 -6.73
CA SER A 300 -0.54 2.07 -5.58
C SER A 300 -0.03 0.72 -6.07
N ASP A 301 1.28 0.52 -6.10
CA ASP A 301 1.93 -0.78 -6.36
C ASP A 301 1.70 -1.82 -5.23
N GLY A 302 0.84 -1.51 -4.26
CA GLY A 302 0.53 -2.36 -3.13
C GLY A 302 -0.41 -3.50 -3.48
N ALA A 303 -0.25 -4.66 -2.83
CA ALA A 303 -1.09 -5.85 -3.01
C ALA A 303 -2.58 -5.69 -2.63
N TYR A 304 -3.00 -4.49 -2.22
CA TYR A 304 -4.32 -4.17 -1.68
C TYR A 304 -4.90 -2.98 -2.45
N ASP A 305 -5.62 -3.24 -3.55
CA ASP A 305 -6.31 -2.21 -4.35
C ASP A 305 -7.49 -1.58 -3.57
N VAL A 306 -7.20 -0.72 -2.60
CA VAL A 306 -8.20 0.07 -1.86
C VAL A 306 -9.08 0.94 -2.78
N PRO A 307 -8.56 1.55 -3.87
CA PRO A 307 -9.40 2.29 -4.81
C PRO A 307 -10.53 1.43 -5.40
N VAL A 308 -10.23 0.16 -5.69
CA VAL A 308 -11.21 -0.79 -6.23
C VAL A 308 -12.28 -1.10 -5.19
N ALA A 309 -11.91 -1.30 -3.91
CA ALA A 309 -12.88 -1.52 -2.84
C ALA A 309 -13.84 -0.35 -2.66
N LEU A 310 -13.37 0.89 -2.80
CA LEU A 310 -14.23 2.08 -2.75
C LEU A 310 -15.16 2.17 -3.95
N ALA A 311 -14.73 1.73 -5.14
CA ALA A 311 -15.61 1.67 -6.30
C ALA A 311 -16.77 0.71 -6.08
N TRP A 312 -16.50 -0.47 -5.48
CA TRP A 312 -17.53 -1.44 -5.09
C TRP A 312 -18.54 -0.89 -4.09
N LEU A 313 -18.13 0.05 -3.23
CA LEU A 313 -19.02 0.73 -2.30
C LEU A 313 -19.85 1.83 -2.98
N LYS A 314 -19.22 2.67 -3.81
CA LYS A 314 -19.84 3.86 -4.40
C LYS A 314 -20.89 3.56 -5.45
N VAL A 315 -20.69 2.54 -6.26
CA VAL A 315 -21.63 2.19 -7.32
C VAL A 315 -23.03 1.90 -6.73
N PRO A 316 -23.22 0.94 -5.80
CA PRO A 316 -24.53 0.67 -5.22
C PRO A 316 -25.05 1.81 -4.33
N LEU A 317 -24.16 2.57 -3.69
CA LEU A 317 -24.55 3.76 -2.93
C LEU A 317 -25.12 4.86 -3.85
N GLY A 318 -24.68 4.94 -5.10
CA GLY A 318 -25.26 5.84 -6.12
C GLY A 318 -26.71 5.51 -6.44
N ALA A 319 -27.04 4.23 -6.57
CA ALA A 319 -28.42 3.79 -6.74
C ALA A 319 -29.28 4.12 -5.51
N LEU A 320 -28.77 3.82 -4.32
CA LEU A 320 -29.51 4.10 -3.09
C LEU A 320 -29.76 5.60 -2.90
N THR A 321 -28.76 6.44 -3.17
CA THR A 321 -28.89 7.90 -3.08
C THR A 321 -29.81 8.48 -4.15
N ALA A 322 -29.87 7.90 -5.35
CA ALA A 322 -30.84 8.30 -6.38
C ALA A 322 -32.29 8.03 -5.94
N ILE A 323 -32.56 6.84 -5.39
CA ILE A 323 -33.89 6.49 -4.87
C ILE A 323 -34.29 7.42 -3.72
N LEU A 324 -33.41 7.61 -2.74
CA LEU A 324 -33.66 8.49 -1.59
C LEU A 324 -33.82 9.96 -2.00
N GLY A 325 -33.06 10.43 -2.99
CA GLY A 325 -33.15 11.79 -3.52
C GLY A 325 -34.50 12.07 -4.17
N LEU A 326 -35.00 11.17 -5.03
CA LEU A 326 -36.33 11.31 -5.61
C LEU A 326 -37.45 11.21 -4.56
N LEU A 327 -37.29 10.37 -3.53
CA LEU A 327 -38.22 10.33 -2.40
C LEU A 327 -38.23 11.63 -1.61
N ALA A 328 -37.07 12.26 -1.40
CA ALA A 328 -36.98 13.54 -0.73
C ALA A 328 -37.63 14.67 -1.54
N LEU A 329 -37.48 14.66 -2.87
CA LEU A 329 -38.19 15.60 -3.76
C LEU A 329 -39.71 15.39 -3.67
N ARG A 330 -40.18 14.14 -3.72
CA ARG A 330 -41.61 13.83 -3.55
C ARG A 330 -42.15 14.32 -2.20
N GLY A 331 -41.35 14.16 -1.14
CA GLY A 331 -41.70 14.61 0.21
C GLY A 331 -41.73 16.12 0.41
N GLN A 332 -41.48 16.93 -0.63
CA GLN A 332 -41.46 18.39 -0.58
C GLN A 332 -40.43 18.94 0.44
N PHE A 333 -39.40 18.15 0.78
CA PHE A 333 -38.36 18.56 1.73
C PHE A 333 -37.54 19.75 1.22
N VAL A 334 -37.50 19.97 -0.10
CA VAL A 334 -36.87 21.13 -0.73
C VAL A 334 -37.93 21.90 -1.53
N PRO A 335 -38.43 23.04 -1.01
CA PRO A 335 -39.41 23.84 -1.73
C PRO A 335 -38.84 24.34 -3.05
N GLY A 336 -39.60 24.21 -4.15
CA GLY A 336 -39.25 24.78 -5.46
C GLY A 336 -38.47 23.87 -6.43
N LEU A 337 -38.09 22.64 -6.03
CA LEU A 337 -37.49 21.63 -6.93
C LEU A 337 -38.48 20.54 -7.38
N THR A 338 -39.77 20.73 -7.11
CA THR A 338 -40.80 19.69 -7.11
C THR A 338 -41.61 19.60 -8.41
N ASN A 339 -41.36 20.50 -9.36
CA ASN A 339 -41.98 20.47 -10.69
C ASN A 339 -41.16 19.56 -11.61
N LEU A 340 -41.18 18.26 -11.34
CA LEU A 340 -40.69 17.27 -12.30
C LEU A 340 -41.82 16.99 -13.29
N ASP A 341 -41.87 17.83 -14.32
CA ASP A 341 -42.99 17.86 -15.27
C ASP A 341 -42.81 16.83 -16.41
N SER A 342 -41.64 16.17 -16.50
CA SER A 342 -41.36 15.18 -17.54
C SER A 342 -40.52 14.00 -17.07
N GLN A 343 -40.63 12.88 -17.78
CA GLN A 343 -39.84 11.67 -17.54
C GLN A 343 -38.33 11.96 -17.60
N GLU A 344 -37.89 12.73 -18.59
CA GLU A 344 -36.48 13.06 -18.80
C GLU A 344 -35.88 13.80 -17.60
N GLN A 345 -36.64 14.70 -16.96
CA GLN A 345 -36.22 15.40 -15.76
C GLN A 345 -36.01 14.42 -14.60
N ILE A 346 -36.95 13.49 -14.38
CA ILE A 346 -36.84 12.46 -13.33
C ILE A 346 -35.57 11.62 -13.53
N LEU A 347 -35.32 11.19 -14.77
CA LEU A 347 -34.13 10.41 -15.12
C LEU A 347 -32.84 11.22 -14.93
N ALA A 348 -32.82 12.50 -15.32
CA ALA A 348 -31.68 13.38 -15.12
C ALA A 348 -31.37 13.59 -13.62
N TYR A 349 -32.40 13.81 -12.79
CA TYR A 349 -32.25 13.90 -11.34
C TYR A 349 -31.75 12.59 -10.73
N ALA A 350 -32.18 11.43 -11.22
CA ALA A 350 -31.67 10.14 -10.74
C ALA A 350 -30.15 10.00 -10.95
N VAL A 351 -29.64 10.40 -12.12
CA VAL A 351 -28.18 10.42 -12.38
C VAL A 351 -27.50 11.46 -11.49
N LEU A 352 -28.07 12.66 -11.37
CA LEU A 352 -27.51 13.74 -10.55
C LEU A 352 -27.38 13.34 -9.08
N PHE A 353 -28.44 12.77 -8.49
CA PHE A 353 -28.40 12.29 -7.11
C PHE A 353 -27.43 11.12 -6.93
N GLY A 354 -27.37 10.20 -7.90
CA GLY A 354 -26.39 9.12 -7.89
C GLY A 354 -24.94 9.60 -7.93
N PHE A 355 -24.66 10.73 -8.58
CA PHE A 355 -23.35 11.40 -8.52
C PHE A 355 -23.17 12.21 -7.24
N ALA A 356 -24.21 12.88 -6.75
CA ALA A 356 -24.20 13.74 -5.58
C ALA A 356 -23.81 13.02 -4.28
N GLN A 357 -23.86 11.68 -4.25
CA GLN A 357 -23.29 10.87 -3.17
C GLN A 357 -21.81 11.21 -2.86
N GLN A 358 -21.07 11.82 -3.80
CA GLN A 358 -19.72 12.35 -3.59
C GLN A 358 -19.65 13.30 -2.39
N ALA A 359 -20.70 14.08 -2.14
CA ALA A 359 -20.75 14.97 -0.98
C ALA A 359 -20.61 14.19 0.34
N PHE A 360 -21.33 13.07 0.45
CA PHE A 360 -21.33 12.21 1.64
C PHE A 360 -20.10 11.27 1.71
N THR A 361 -19.62 10.78 0.56
CA THR A 361 -18.50 9.83 0.50
C THR A 361 -17.12 10.48 0.53
N SER A 362 -17.03 11.81 0.36
CA SER A 362 -15.77 12.56 0.34
C SER A 362 -14.89 12.33 1.57
N VAL A 363 -15.46 12.16 2.75
CA VAL A 363 -14.70 11.90 3.99
C VAL A 363 -14.05 10.51 3.97
N LEU A 364 -14.77 9.51 3.47
CA LEU A 364 -14.24 8.16 3.32
C LEU A 364 -13.14 8.10 2.26
N ASP A 365 -13.30 8.87 1.18
CA ASP A 365 -12.32 8.99 0.10
C ASP A 365 -11.03 9.64 0.56
N ARG A 366 -11.11 10.70 1.37
CA ARG A 366 -9.95 11.35 1.98
C ARG A 366 -9.18 10.38 2.88
N LYS A 367 -9.88 9.66 3.77
CA LYS A 367 -9.25 8.65 4.64
C LYS A 367 -8.56 7.55 3.85
N ALA A 368 -9.12 7.14 2.71
CA ALA A 368 -8.47 6.16 1.86
C ALA A 368 -7.20 6.70 1.21
N GLY A 369 -7.23 7.95 0.73
CA GLY A 369 -6.05 8.67 0.25
C GLY A 369 -4.96 8.72 1.31
N ASP A 370 -5.29 9.22 2.50
CA ASP A 370 -4.35 9.33 3.63
C ASP A 370 -3.70 7.98 3.99
N LEU A 371 -4.45 6.88 3.91
CA LEU A 371 -3.94 5.53 4.19
C LEU A 371 -3.01 4.99 3.10
N VAL A 372 -3.28 5.33 1.84
CA VAL A 372 -2.42 4.94 0.70
C VAL A 372 -1.15 5.79 0.67
N ASP A 373 -1.28 7.11 0.88
CA ASP A 373 -0.16 8.04 0.91
C ASP A 373 0.76 7.82 2.12
N ALA A 374 0.22 7.24 3.20
CA ALA A 374 1.03 6.81 4.34
C ALA A 374 1.98 5.65 4.02
N LEU A 375 1.89 4.99 2.86
CA LEU A 375 2.83 3.94 2.48
C LEU A 375 4.07 4.54 1.76
N PRO A 376 5.29 4.07 2.07
CA PRO A 376 6.46 4.48 1.30
C PRO A 376 6.30 4.07 -0.18
N THR A 377 6.46 5.01 -1.11
CA THR A 377 6.48 4.71 -2.54
C THR A 377 7.75 3.94 -2.90
N LYS A 378 7.69 3.06 -3.89
CA LYS A 378 8.81 2.19 -4.30
C LYS A 378 10.06 2.98 -4.71
N ASP A 379 9.89 4.22 -5.16
CA ASP A 379 10.98 5.16 -5.47
C ASP A 379 11.78 5.63 -4.23
N SER A 380 11.25 5.37 -3.03
CA SER A 380 11.88 5.72 -1.75
C SER A 380 12.65 4.56 -1.11
N GLN A 381 12.82 3.41 -1.77
CA GLN A 381 13.69 2.32 -1.28
C GLN A 381 15.12 2.42 -1.86
N PRO A 382 16.09 3.01 -1.14
CA PRO A 382 17.50 2.77 -1.43
C PRO A 382 17.87 1.38 -0.89
N GLY A 383 17.77 0.36 -1.74
CA GLY A 383 18.10 -1.01 -1.34
C GLY A 383 17.96 -2.09 -2.40
N GLY A 384 17.69 -1.73 -3.66
CA GLY A 384 17.83 -2.61 -4.80
C GLY A 384 19.11 -2.26 -5.53
N SER A 385 20.14 -3.09 -5.36
CA SER A 385 21.37 -3.18 -6.15
C SER A 385 21.41 -2.25 -7.38
N ALA A 386 21.93 -1.04 -7.20
CA ALA A 386 22.42 -0.26 -8.33
C ALA A 386 23.68 -0.97 -8.80
N ALA A 387 23.53 -1.84 -9.81
CA ALA A 387 24.63 -2.22 -10.67
C ALA A 387 25.34 -0.94 -11.12
N PRO A 388 26.69 -0.92 -11.22
CA PRO A 388 27.42 0.30 -11.51
C PRO A 388 26.94 0.86 -12.83
N GLU A 389 26.34 2.05 -12.75
CA GLU A 389 26.01 2.86 -13.90
C GLU A 389 27.30 3.08 -14.69
N LYS A 390 27.24 2.72 -15.97
CA LYS A 390 28.37 2.60 -16.89
C LYS A 390 29.19 3.89 -16.91
N LEU A 391 30.29 3.93 -16.16
CA LEU A 391 31.32 4.95 -16.28
C LEU A 391 32.27 4.63 -17.43
N PHE A 392 31.79 4.52 -18.67
CA PHE A 392 32.63 4.57 -19.88
C PHE A 392 31.78 5.00 -21.09
N PRO A 393 31.96 6.22 -21.64
CA PRO A 393 31.49 6.49 -23.00
C PRO A 393 32.33 5.68 -23.99
N PRO A 394 31.74 5.12 -25.06
CA PRO A 394 32.49 4.37 -26.06
C PRO A 394 33.46 5.27 -26.83
N PRO A 395 34.62 4.75 -27.29
CA PRO A 395 35.56 5.53 -28.09
C PRO A 395 34.92 5.91 -29.42
N SER A 396 34.85 7.21 -29.70
CA SER A 396 34.51 7.73 -31.01
C SER A 396 35.65 7.46 -31.99
N THR A 397 35.49 6.44 -32.82
CA THR A 397 36.26 6.30 -34.06
C THR A 397 35.76 7.33 -35.06
N LYS A 398 36.53 8.39 -35.31
CA LYS A 398 36.52 9.11 -36.58
C LYS A 398 37.97 9.40 -36.96
N ASP A 399 38.50 8.53 -37.81
CA ASP A 399 39.58 8.87 -38.72
C ASP A 399 39.07 9.91 -39.72
N GLY A 400 39.95 10.85 -40.06
CA GLY A 400 39.98 11.48 -41.38
C GLY A 400 39.53 12.93 -41.46
N GLY A 401 40.52 13.82 -41.43
CA GLY A 401 40.77 14.66 -42.60
C GLY A 401 40.22 16.08 -42.61
N ASP A 402 41.13 16.99 -42.28
CA ASP A 402 41.45 18.21 -43.02
C ASP A 402 40.56 19.47 -42.98
N ALA A 403 41.33 20.56 -42.79
CA ALA A 403 41.20 21.88 -43.41
C ALA A 403 40.71 23.03 -42.51
N ALA A 404 41.71 23.86 -42.19
CA ALA A 404 41.75 25.30 -42.44
C ALA A 404 40.89 26.23 -41.56
N ALA A 405 41.66 27.07 -40.86
CA ALA A 405 41.55 28.52 -40.80
C ALA A 405 40.33 29.14 -40.09
N GLU A 406 40.65 30.01 -39.13
CA GLU A 406 40.41 31.45 -39.24
C GLU A 406 39.93 32.07 -37.91
N GLN A 407 40.90 32.74 -37.28
CA GLN A 407 40.84 34.08 -36.69
C GLN A 407 39.81 34.44 -35.60
N ALA A 408 40.41 34.97 -34.53
CA ALA A 408 40.08 36.20 -33.82
C ALA A 408 38.77 36.21 -32.99
N GLY A 409 38.70 36.84 -31.81
CA GLY A 409 39.57 37.79 -31.15
C GLY A 409 38.68 38.71 -30.29
N GLY A 410 39.17 39.11 -29.11
CA GLY A 410 38.59 40.19 -28.27
C GLY A 410 37.54 39.70 -27.24
N ALA A 411 37.76 39.74 -25.92
CA ALA A 411 37.90 40.94 -25.04
C ALA A 411 36.60 41.80 -25.10
N GLN A 412 35.84 42.11 -24.06
CA GLN A 412 36.12 42.65 -22.72
C GLN A 412 34.78 42.59 -21.91
N ALA A 413 34.77 42.19 -20.64
CA ALA A 413 34.77 43.04 -19.44
C ALA A 413 33.40 43.60 -18.98
N GLY A 414 33.14 43.42 -17.67
CA GLY A 414 32.44 44.41 -16.85
C GLY A 414 31.08 44.00 -16.25
N GLY A 415 30.99 44.00 -14.91
CA GLY A 415 29.70 44.16 -14.23
C GLY A 415 29.52 43.39 -12.93
N VAL A 416 30.20 43.81 -11.87
CA VAL A 416 29.94 43.41 -10.46
C VAL A 416 28.91 44.36 -9.84
N THR A 417 28.16 43.86 -8.84
CA THR A 417 27.47 44.53 -7.69
C THR A 417 25.94 44.25 -7.59
N PRO A 418 25.27 44.41 -6.41
CA PRO A 418 25.18 43.46 -5.28
C PRO A 418 23.70 43.33 -4.76
N PRO A 419 23.40 42.66 -3.60
CA PRO A 419 22.01 42.50 -3.14
C PRO A 419 21.52 43.69 -2.30
N LYS A 420 20.20 43.92 -2.30
CA LYS A 420 19.53 45.07 -1.68
C LYS A 420 18.82 44.67 -0.38
N GLU A 421 19.13 45.43 0.68
CA GLU A 421 18.59 45.34 2.04
C GLU A 421 17.12 45.80 2.20
N ALA A 422 16.58 45.43 3.37
CA ALA A 422 15.30 45.76 3.98
C ALA A 422 15.08 47.27 4.27
N PRO A 423 13.88 47.63 4.77
CA PRO A 423 13.73 48.75 5.68
C PRO A 423 13.20 48.34 7.07
N SER A 424 13.83 48.91 8.09
CA SER A 424 13.36 48.96 9.49
C SER A 424 12.49 50.20 9.71
N GLY A 425 11.56 50.14 10.68
CA GLY A 425 11.09 51.37 11.33
C GLY A 425 9.89 51.23 12.26
N ARG A 426 10.18 51.21 13.58
CA ARG A 426 9.44 51.79 14.74
C ARG A 426 7.97 51.36 14.94
N GLY A 427 7.48 50.97 16.12
CA GLY A 427 7.94 51.07 17.50
C GLY A 427 6.69 51.27 18.38
N ALA A 428 6.58 50.58 19.52
CA ALA A 428 5.87 51.05 20.73
C ALA A 428 5.91 49.96 21.82
N ALA A 429 6.60 50.30 22.90
CA ALA A 429 6.47 49.66 24.19
C ALA A 429 5.11 50.01 24.84
N ARG A 430 4.50 49.08 25.59
CA ARG A 430 3.93 49.34 26.93
C ARG A 430 3.31 48.08 27.57
N THR A 431 3.87 47.75 28.74
CA THR A 431 3.19 47.34 29.99
C THR A 431 2.32 46.08 30.04
N GLY A 432 2.80 45.08 30.79
CA GLY A 432 1.93 44.21 31.61
C GLY A 432 1.26 45.00 32.75
N PRO A 433 0.31 44.40 33.52
CA PRO A 433 0.73 43.46 34.56
C PRO A 433 -0.24 42.30 34.91
N ARG A 434 0.36 41.19 35.36
CA ARG A 434 0.11 40.46 36.63
C ARG A 434 -1.33 40.08 37.06
N ALA A 435 -1.54 38.77 37.07
CA ALA A 435 -2.24 37.91 38.04
C ALA A 435 -3.16 38.53 39.12
N ARG A 436 -4.40 38.00 39.21
CA ARG A 436 -5.18 37.80 40.45
C ARG A 436 -6.22 36.68 40.29
N ARG A 437 -6.01 35.56 41.00
CA ARG A 437 -7.03 34.79 41.76
C ARG A 437 -6.83 35.17 43.25
N PRO A 438 -7.71 34.91 44.25
CA PRO A 438 -8.78 33.89 44.33
C PRO A 438 -10.09 34.37 45.05
N ALA A 439 -10.90 33.40 45.53
CA ALA A 439 -12.17 33.46 46.29
C ALA A 439 -13.43 33.73 45.42
N GLY A 440 -14.54 33.01 45.51
CA GLY A 440 -15.05 32.04 46.48
C GLY A 440 -16.57 32.26 46.56
N ALA A 441 -17.36 31.31 46.03
CA ALA A 441 -18.79 31.02 46.29
C ALA A 441 -19.25 30.00 45.25
#